data_AF-A0A439DSY1-F1
#
_entry.id   AF-A0A439DSY1-F1
#
_cell.length_a   1.000
_cell.length_b   1.000
_cell.length_c   1.000
_cell.angle_alpha   90.00
_cell.angle_beta   90.00
_cell.angle_gamma   90.00
#
_symmetry.space_group_name_H-M   'P 1'
#
loop_
_entity.id
_entity.type
_entity.pdbx_description
1 polymer ?
#
loop_
_entity_poly.entity_id
_entity_poly.type
_entity_poly.pdbx_seq_one_letter_code
_entity_poly.pdbx_strand_id
1 'polypeptide(L)'
;MTANFHPEITLREADCLPYPGVFTGIKAFREDLLGKLLAGLDLEVEEREVLDAGNGIVVVRMCGQFTSKHTGRSVQMPMVEIYQVVDGKIVDVDIYYKDAAAISKLYWER
;
A
#
# COMPACT_ATOMS: atom_id res chain seq x y z
N MET A 1 -8.21 10.83 5.62
CA MET A 1 -6.86 10.90 5.01
C MET A 1 -6.94 10.84 3.47
N THR A 2 -7.47 11.83 2.76
CA THR A 2 -7.46 11.85 1.27
C THR A 2 -7.29 13.23 0.63
N ALA A 3 -6.96 14.27 1.39
CA ALA A 3 -6.93 15.63 0.86
C ALA A 3 -5.94 15.81 -0.31
N ASN A 4 -4.95 14.91 -0.43
CA ASN A 4 -3.83 15.06 -1.34
C ASN A 4 -3.81 14.05 -2.50
N PHE A 5 -4.83 13.19 -2.63
CA PHE A 5 -4.95 12.29 -3.79
C PHE A 5 -5.72 12.93 -4.92
N HIS A 6 -5.28 12.70 -6.15
CA HIS A 6 -6.05 13.04 -7.35
C HIS A 6 -7.30 12.13 -7.43
N PRO A 7 -8.46 12.64 -7.89
CA PRO A 7 -9.67 11.82 -8.02
C PRO A 7 -9.50 10.57 -8.89
N GLU A 8 -8.61 10.64 -9.87
CA GLU A 8 -8.27 9.56 -10.82
C GLU A 8 -6.92 8.88 -10.49
N ILE A 9 -6.50 8.88 -9.21
CA ILE A 9 -5.27 8.19 -8.79
C ILE A 9 -5.21 6.75 -9.30
N THR A 10 -4.04 6.30 -9.74
CA THR A 10 -3.77 4.90 -10.00
C THR A 10 -2.87 4.30 -8.91
N LEU A 11 -3.24 3.15 -8.36
CA LEU A 11 -2.41 2.39 -7.43
C LEU A 11 -2.14 0.99 -7.99
N ARG A 12 -0.93 0.47 -7.77
CA ARG A 12 -0.52 -0.88 -8.17
C ARG A 12 -0.06 -1.68 -6.97
N GLU A 13 -0.65 -2.86 -6.84
CA GLU A 13 -0.39 -3.84 -5.79
C GLU A 13 0.17 -5.12 -6.40
N ALA A 14 1.05 -5.79 -5.66
CA ALA A 14 1.68 -7.03 -6.13
C ALA A 14 0.64 -8.13 -6.41
N ASP A 15 0.81 -8.84 -7.54
CA ASP A 15 -0.16 -9.83 -8.05
C ASP A 15 -0.46 -10.99 -7.11
N CYS A 16 0.46 -11.32 -6.21
CA CYS A 16 0.29 -12.43 -5.27
C CYS A 16 -0.50 -12.05 -4.01
N LEU A 17 -0.87 -10.78 -3.85
CA LEU A 17 -1.64 -10.31 -2.71
C LEU A 17 -3.12 -10.73 -2.80
N PRO A 18 -3.84 -10.77 -1.67
CA PRO A 18 -5.29 -10.94 -1.64
C PRO A 18 -6.07 -9.82 -2.36
N TYR A 19 -5.42 -8.68 -2.60
CA TYR A 19 -5.94 -7.49 -3.26
C TYR A 19 -5.03 -7.07 -4.43
N PRO A 20 -4.84 -7.93 -5.45
CA PRO A 20 -3.82 -7.71 -6.47
C PRO A 20 -4.26 -6.69 -7.52
N GLY A 21 -3.28 -6.19 -8.28
CA GLY A 21 -3.50 -5.50 -9.54
C GLY A 21 -3.59 -3.98 -9.43
N VAL A 22 -4.36 -3.38 -10.34
CA VAL A 22 -4.40 -1.94 -10.55
C VAL A 22 -5.75 -1.37 -10.11
N PHE A 23 -5.70 -0.34 -9.26
CA PHE A 23 -6.87 0.37 -8.76
C PHE A 23 -6.87 1.81 -9.29
N THR A 24 -7.86 2.17 -10.10
CA THR A 24 -7.98 3.52 -10.66
C THR A 24 -9.16 4.27 -10.04
N GLY A 25 -8.88 5.48 -9.57
CA GLY A 25 -9.82 6.38 -8.94
C GLY A 25 -9.88 6.23 -7.42
N ILE A 26 -10.18 7.34 -6.75
CA ILE A 26 -10.23 7.41 -5.27
C ILE A 26 -11.27 6.44 -4.66
N LYS A 27 -12.31 6.09 -5.44
CA LYS A 27 -13.33 5.13 -5.04
C LYS A 27 -12.76 3.72 -4.97
N ALA A 28 -12.09 3.26 -6.04
CA ALA A 28 -11.47 1.94 -6.08
C ALA A 28 -10.40 1.78 -4.98
N PHE A 29 -9.62 2.84 -4.73
CA PHE A 29 -8.69 2.85 -3.61
C PHE A 29 -9.36 2.58 -2.25
N ARG A 30 -10.45 3.30 -1.95
CA ARG A 30 -11.11 3.23 -0.63
C ARG A 30 -11.92 1.97 -0.43
N GLU A 31 -12.77 1.64 -1.41
CA GLU A 31 -13.77 0.60 -1.27
C GLU A 31 -13.18 -0.78 -1.57
N ASP A 32 -12.33 -0.87 -2.59
CA ASP A 32 -11.82 -2.16 -3.05
C ASP A 32 -10.47 -2.50 -2.42
N LEU A 33 -9.48 -1.61 -2.51
CA LEU A 33 -8.14 -1.88 -1.97
C LEU A 33 -8.13 -1.84 -0.44
N LEU A 34 -8.39 -0.67 0.16
CA LEU A 34 -8.37 -0.53 1.62
C LEU A 34 -9.41 -1.41 2.30
N GLY A 35 -10.59 -1.58 1.68
CA GLY A 35 -11.62 -2.47 2.19
C GLY A 35 -11.14 -3.91 2.32
N LYS A 36 -10.49 -4.47 1.28
CA LYS A 36 -9.94 -5.83 1.32
C LYS A 36 -8.77 -5.98 2.29
N LEU A 37 -7.83 -5.04 2.28
CA LEU A 37 -6.69 -5.05 3.21
C LEU A 37 -7.17 -5.07 4.66
N LEU A 38 -8.04 -4.12 5.02
CA LEU A 38 -8.51 -3.93 6.39
C LEU A 38 -9.52 -5.00 6.84
N ALA A 39 -10.06 -5.80 5.92
CA ALA A 39 -10.91 -6.93 6.25
C ALA A 39 -10.14 -8.09 6.91
N GLY A 40 -8.89 -8.34 6.47
CA GLY A 40 -8.07 -9.46 6.95
C GLY A 40 -6.88 -9.06 7.81
N LEU A 41 -6.38 -7.84 7.67
CA LEU A 41 -5.13 -7.38 8.30
C LEU A 41 -5.33 -6.06 9.03
N ASP A 42 -4.63 -5.92 10.16
CA ASP A 42 -4.25 -4.62 10.70
C ASP A 42 -2.87 -4.24 10.17
N LEU A 43 -2.69 -2.96 9.82
CA LEU A 43 -1.43 -2.43 9.31
C LEU A 43 -1.01 -1.24 10.16
N GLU A 44 0.17 -1.35 10.75
CA GLU A 44 0.87 -0.24 11.40
C GLU A 44 2.10 0.09 10.58
N VAL A 45 2.25 1.36 10.20
CA VAL A 45 3.46 1.84 9.51
C VAL A 45 4.41 2.37 10.57
N GLU A 46 5.61 1.77 10.63
CA GLU A 46 6.69 2.20 11.50
C GLU A 46 7.45 3.40 10.87
N GLU A 47 8.76 3.51 11.15
CA GLU A 47 9.61 4.54 10.57
C GLU A 47 9.49 4.59 9.04
N ARG A 48 9.36 5.81 8.52
CA ARG A 48 9.32 6.10 7.08
C ARG A 48 10.36 7.16 6.73
N GLU A 49 11.06 6.91 5.65
CA GLU A 49 12.00 7.83 5.03
C GLU A 49 11.40 8.28 3.71
N VAL A 50 11.29 9.60 3.54
CA VAL A 50 10.72 10.22 2.33
C VAL A 50 11.86 10.84 1.54
N LEU A 51 12.01 10.43 0.29
CA LEU A 51 13.05 10.86 -0.62
C LEU A 51 12.40 11.58 -1.80
N ASP A 52 12.80 12.82 -2.06
CA ASP A 52 12.46 13.52 -3.30
C ASP A 52 13.39 13.04 -4.41
N ALA A 53 12.85 12.34 -5.40
CA ALA A 53 13.60 11.81 -6.54
C ALA A 53 13.58 12.76 -7.76
N GLY A 54 12.99 13.95 -7.61
CA GLY A 54 12.82 14.93 -8.67
C GLY A 54 11.68 14.59 -9.64
N ASN A 55 11.33 15.54 -10.52
CA ASN A 55 10.27 15.39 -11.52
C ASN A 55 8.89 14.99 -10.96
N GLY A 56 8.61 15.38 -9.72
CA GLY A 56 7.38 15.01 -9.02
C GLY A 56 7.36 13.56 -8.53
N ILE A 57 8.46 12.82 -8.63
CA ILE A 57 8.59 11.47 -8.06
C ILE A 57 9.01 11.58 -6.59
N VAL A 58 8.27 10.91 -5.72
CA VAL A 58 8.62 10.76 -4.31
C VAL A 58 8.74 9.28 -4.00
N VAL A 59 9.86 8.88 -3.40
CA VAL A 59 10.08 7.50 -2.96
C VAL A 59 9.94 7.45 -1.44
N VAL A 60 9.07 6.59 -0.95
CA VAL A 60 8.90 6.36 0.49
C VAL A 60 9.41 4.97 0.82
N ARG A 61 10.47 4.89 1.63
CA ARG A 61 10.94 3.64 2.21
C ARG A 61 10.37 3.51 3.61
N MET A 62 9.77 2.37 3.92
CA MET A 62 9.17 2.16 5.24
C MET A 62 9.14 0.67 5.62
N CYS A 63 8.82 0.41 6.89
CA CYS A 63 8.49 -0.92 7.38
C CYS A 63 7.04 -0.91 7.88
N GLY A 64 6.23 -1.85 7.40
CA GLY A 64 4.86 -2.06 7.90
C GLY A 64 4.78 -3.32 8.75
N GLN A 65 4.19 -3.23 9.93
CA GLN A 65 3.76 -4.39 10.69
C GLN A 65 2.34 -4.78 10.25
N PHE A 66 2.24 -5.91 9.54
CA PHE A 66 0.96 -6.49 9.17
C PHE A 66 0.58 -7.55 10.20
N THR A 67 -0.64 -7.49 10.74
CA THR A 67 -1.14 -8.43 11.74
C THR A 67 -2.42 -9.08 11.26
N SER A 68 -2.46 -10.41 11.24
CA SER A 68 -3.65 -11.19 10.90
C SER A 68 -4.75 -10.97 11.93
N LYS A 69 -5.91 -10.50 11.50
CA LYS A 69 -7.11 -10.40 12.36
C LYS A 69 -7.65 -11.75 12.77
N HIS A 70 -7.35 -12.79 11.99
CA HIS A 70 -7.81 -14.15 12.24
C HIS A 70 -6.97 -14.85 13.30
N THR A 71 -5.65 -14.66 13.28
CA THR A 71 -4.71 -15.46 14.09
C THR A 71 -3.86 -14.64 15.06
N GLY A 72 -3.88 -13.32 14.97
CA GLY A 72 -3.06 -12.41 15.79
C GLY A 72 -1.56 -12.43 15.47
N ARG A 73 -1.12 -13.22 14.49
CA ARG A 73 0.29 -13.26 14.05
C ARG A 73 0.64 -12.03 13.23
N SER A 74 1.90 -11.62 13.32
CA SER A 74 2.40 -10.46 12.59
C SER A 74 3.60 -10.81 11.69
N VAL A 75 3.76 -10.03 10.62
CA VAL A 75 4.99 -9.96 9.83
C VAL A 75 5.43 -8.51 9.70
N GLN A 76 6.72 -8.24 9.90
CA GLN A 76 7.32 -6.97 9.52
C GLN A 76 7.69 -7.02 8.05
N MET A 77 7.22 -6.02 7.30
CA MET A 77 7.40 -5.94 5.86
C MET A 77 8.10 -4.64 5.48
N PRO A 78 9.42 -4.69 5.21
CA PRO A 78 10.08 -3.62 4.50
C PRO A 78 9.44 -3.43 3.13
N MET A 79 9.16 -2.18 2.77
CA MET A 79 8.56 -1.84 1.49
C MET A 79 9.05 -0.49 0.98
N VAL A 80 8.88 -0.30 -0.32
CA VAL A 80 9.11 0.97 -1.01
C VAL A 80 7.84 1.31 -1.77
N GLU A 81 7.37 2.54 -1.61
CA GLU A 81 6.29 3.09 -2.42
C GLU A 81 6.85 4.21 -3.29
N ILE A 82 6.54 4.16 -4.58
CA ILE A 82 6.93 5.19 -5.55
C ILE A 82 5.66 5.98 -5.88
N TYR A 83 5.70 7.26 -5.57
CA TYR A 83 4.61 8.19 -5.78
C TYR A 83 4.92 9.11 -6.95
N GLN A 84 3.94 9.37 -7.81
CA GLN A 84 3.96 10.52 -8.71
C GLN A 84 3.04 11.62 -8.15
N VAL A 85 3.58 12.83 -8.09
CA VAL A 85 2.89 14.05 -7.70
C VAL A 85 2.81 15.00 -8.89
N VAL A 86 1.63 15.53 -9.15
CA VAL A 86 1.35 16.56 -10.16
C VAL A 86 0.47 17.63 -9.52
N ASP A 87 0.85 18.90 -9.63
CA ASP A 87 0.11 20.04 -9.06
C ASP A 87 -0.26 19.85 -7.57
N GLY A 88 0.66 19.28 -6.79
CA GLY A 88 0.48 19.02 -5.37
C GLY A 88 -0.49 17.87 -5.04
N LYS A 89 -0.92 17.09 -6.05
CA LYS A 89 -1.75 15.90 -5.88
C LYS A 89 -0.98 14.64 -6.25
N ILE A 90 -1.15 13.58 -5.47
CA ILE A 90 -0.65 12.25 -5.80
C ILE A 90 -1.58 11.67 -6.87
N VAL A 91 -1.01 11.38 -8.05
CA VAL A 91 -1.74 10.82 -9.21
C VAL A 91 -1.44 9.34 -9.42
N ASP A 92 -0.34 8.85 -8.86
CA ASP A 92 0.12 7.48 -9.05
C ASP A 92 0.85 6.95 -7.81
N VAL A 93 0.66 5.68 -7.50
CA VAL A 93 1.39 4.95 -6.44
C VAL A 93 1.72 3.54 -6.95
N ASP A 94 2.99 3.15 -6.81
CA ASP A 94 3.46 1.81 -7.13
C ASP A 94 4.17 1.19 -5.92
N ILE A 95 3.70 0.04 -5.44
CA ILE A 95 4.01 -0.49 -4.12
C ILE A 95 4.86 -1.75 -4.25
N TYR A 96 6.05 -1.73 -3.65
CA TYR A 96 7.04 -2.81 -3.69
C TYR A 96 7.29 -3.34 -2.29
N TYR A 97 6.71 -4.50 -2.00
CA TYR A 97 6.98 -5.25 -0.77
C TYR A 97 8.24 -6.09 -0.92
N LYS A 98 9.03 -6.22 0.15
CA LYS A 98 10.21 -7.09 0.14
C LYS A 98 9.83 -8.57 -0.02
N ASP A 99 8.70 -8.98 0.54
CA ASP A 99 8.11 -10.32 0.41
C ASP A 99 6.57 -10.25 0.47
N ALA A 100 5.95 -9.90 -0.65
CA ALA A 100 4.48 -9.86 -0.77
C ALA A 100 3.82 -11.24 -0.51
N ALA A 101 4.53 -12.35 -0.76
CA ALA A 101 4.00 -13.69 -0.52
C ALA A 101 3.83 -13.97 0.97
N ALA A 102 4.70 -13.43 1.84
CA ALA A 102 4.52 -13.51 3.29
C ALA A 102 3.24 -12.81 3.76
N ILE A 103 2.89 -11.64 3.19
CA ILE A 103 1.60 -10.97 3.49
C ILE A 103 0.44 -11.85 3.04
N SER A 104 0.49 -12.38 1.82
CA SER A 104 -0.58 -13.24 1.28
C SER A 104 -0.79 -14.48 2.14
N LYS A 105 0.30 -15.16 2.54
CA LYS A 105 0.25 -16.29 3.46
C LYS A 105 -0.41 -15.90 4.79
N LEU A 106 0.00 -14.76 5.37
CA LEU A 106 -0.54 -14.27 6.64
C LEU A 106 -2.04 -13.96 6.56
N TYR A 107 -2.51 -13.41 5.44
CA TYR A 107 -3.92 -13.07 5.22
C TYR A 107 -4.81 -14.33 5.19
N TRP A 108 -4.36 -15.38 4.50
CA TRP A 108 -5.14 -16.61 4.33
C TRP A 108 -4.99 -17.61 5.47
N GLU A 109 -4.06 -17.37 6.39
CA GLU A 109 -3.85 -18.22 7.55
C GLU A 109 -5.05 -18.19 8.49
N ARG A 110 -5.48 -19.37 8.93
CA ARG A 110 -6.59 -19.58 9.87
C ARG A 110 -6.16 -20.52 10.98
#